data_AF-A0A7S1LUK8-F1
#
_entry.id   AF-A0A7S1LUK8-F1
#
_cell.length_a   1.000
_cell.length_b   1.000
_cell.length_c   1.000
_cell.angle_alpha   90.00
_cell.angle_beta   90.00
_cell.angle_gamma   90.00
#
_symmetry.space_group_name_H-M   'P 1'
#
loop_
_entity.id
_entity.type
_entity.pdbx_description
1 polymer ?
#
loop_
_entity_poly.entity_id
_entity_poly.type
_entity_poly.pdbx_seq_one_letter_code
_entity_poly.pdbx_strand_id
1 'polypeptide(L)'
;AYGEVAYVVLPTVAVEHKYFVGPFSKAFPKAEVWVCPGQFSVPVPLPLEFLGFPPDRLRVLPSDPEDPSVPADWRQEGLDFRVLGPIGKDLSTGAFAEVVFYVRRLKTMLATDLVLSVPTEVPEILLEDPRALAFHARDGPLAPVDTSPASLAKGWQRICIFALLFRTSAIEVQSASEAVRDALASKAPELGWAGFLPCNYREQWEETFQALSGRGQGGLLVPPILSELVLNRYLSSDVWPFVESVAEAWPDMEQIVPAHFAAPVRAGAQEWRDAFRRAFGEPPSSPGPFGLQLPSFLW
;
A
#
# COMPACT_ATOMS: atom_id res chain seq x y z
N ALA A 1 8.54 -14.55 -27.69
CA ALA A 1 7.19 -14.05 -27.37
C ALA A 1 6.67 -14.85 -26.19
N TYR A 2 6.03 -14.20 -25.21
CA TYR A 2 5.67 -14.81 -23.92
C TYR A 2 4.29 -15.51 -23.90
N GLY A 3 3.62 -15.66 -25.05
CA GLY A 3 2.28 -16.25 -25.16
C GLY A 3 1.15 -15.22 -25.04
N GLU A 4 -0.11 -15.70 -25.10
CA GLU A 4 -1.30 -14.89 -24.81
C GLU A 4 -1.49 -14.75 -23.29
N VAL A 5 -2.04 -13.62 -22.82
CA VAL A 5 -2.40 -13.44 -21.41
C VAL A 5 -3.66 -14.26 -21.11
N ALA A 6 -3.53 -15.23 -20.20
CA ALA A 6 -4.63 -16.11 -19.79
C ALA A 6 -5.46 -15.55 -18.62
N TYR A 7 -4.86 -14.75 -17.73
CA TYR A 7 -5.50 -14.24 -16.52
C TYR A 7 -5.15 -12.79 -16.24
N VAL A 8 -6.13 -12.01 -15.79
CA VAL A 8 -5.97 -10.68 -15.18
C VAL A 8 -6.51 -10.78 -13.75
N VAL A 9 -5.69 -10.44 -12.76
CA VAL A 9 -6.07 -10.57 -11.34
C VAL A 9 -6.09 -9.19 -10.67
N LEU A 10 -7.20 -8.88 -9.99
CA LEU A 10 -7.31 -7.74 -9.08
C LEU A 10 -7.24 -8.28 -7.63
N PRO A 11 -6.07 -8.21 -6.98
CA PRO A 11 -5.86 -8.82 -5.66
C PRO A 11 -6.42 -8.00 -4.50
N THR A 12 -6.98 -6.81 -4.71
CA THR A 12 -7.44 -5.91 -3.63
C THR A 12 -8.81 -5.32 -3.92
N VAL A 13 -9.49 -4.81 -2.90
CA VAL A 13 -10.75 -4.04 -3.05
C VAL A 13 -10.49 -2.54 -3.23
N ALA A 14 -9.25 -2.09 -3.00
CA ALA A 14 -8.81 -0.71 -3.12
C ALA A 14 -9.06 -0.14 -4.54
N VAL A 15 -9.59 1.07 -4.59
CA VAL A 15 -10.19 1.66 -5.81
C VAL A 15 -9.11 2.05 -6.82
N GLU A 16 -7.96 2.50 -6.33
CA GLU A 16 -6.80 2.88 -7.12
C GLU A 16 -6.26 1.73 -7.99
N HIS A 17 -6.32 0.50 -7.49
CA HIS A 17 -5.90 -0.71 -8.23
C HIS A 17 -7.01 -1.22 -9.16
N LYS A 18 -8.27 -0.95 -8.81
CA LYS A 18 -9.46 -1.36 -9.57
C LYS A 18 -9.56 -0.68 -10.94
N TYR A 19 -9.09 0.56 -11.03
CA TYR A 19 -9.29 1.43 -12.20
C TYR A 19 -8.83 0.79 -13.52
N PHE A 20 -7.74 0.02 -13.49
CA PHE A 20 -7.13 -0.54 -14.70
C PHE A 20 -7.74 -1.86 -15.17
N VAL A 21 -8.60 -2.52 -14.39
CA VAL A 21 -9.14 -3.84 -14.75
C VAL A 21 -9.94 -3.79 -16.06
N GLY A 22 -10.78 -2.76 -16.24
CA GLY A 22 -11.56 -2.59 -17.47
C GLY A 22 -10.67 -2.45 -18.72
N PRO A 23 -9.73 -1.49 -18.76
CA PRO A 23 -8.76 -1.37 -19.84
C PRO A 23 -7.96 -2.66 -20.11
N PHE A 24 -7.42 -3.32 -19.07
CA PHE A 24 -6.69 -4.58 -19.24
C PHE A 24 -7.56 -5.69 -19.81
N SER A 25 -8.81 -5.81 -19.33
CA SER A 25 -9.77 -6.78 -19.86
C SER A 25 -10.03 -6.56 -21.34
N LYS A 26 -10.15 -5.32 -21.80
CA LYS A 26 -10.34 -5.00 -23.23
C LYS A 26 -9.09 -5.32 -24.07
N ALA A 27 -7.90 -5.05 -23.54
CA ALA A 27 -6.64 -5.35 -24.22
C ALA A 27 -6.39 -6.87 -24.32
N PHE A 28 -6.85 -7.65 -23.35
CA PHE A 28 -6.72 -9.10 -23.29
C PHE A 28 -8.10 -9.78 -23.30
N PRO A 29 -8.78 -9.84 -24.46
CA PRO A 29 -10.17 -10.29 -24.55
C PRO A 29 -10.38 -11.78 -24.23
N LYS A 30 -9.32 -12.58 -24.31
CA LYS A 30 -9.33 -14.02 -23.98
C LYS A 30 -9.01 -14.32 -22.51
N ALA A 31 -8.48 -13.34 -21.77
CA ALA A 31 -8.08 -13.56 -20.39
C ALA A 31 -9.30 -13.68 -19.46
N GLU A 32 -9.29 -14.61 -18.52
CA GLU A 32 -10.23 -14.56 -17.40
C GLU A 32 -9.85 -13.42 -16.44
N VAL A 33 -10.86 -12.82 -15.82
CA VAL A 33 -10.67 -11.74 -14.85
C VAL A 33 -11.02 -12.26 -13.47
N TRP A 34 -10.05 -12.28 -12.57
CA TRP A 34 -10.20 -12.78 -11.21
C TRP A 34 -10.11 -11.63 -10.21
N VAL A 35 -11.08 -11.49 -9.32
CA VAL A 35 -11.11 -10.40 -8.34
C VAL A 35 -11.10 -10.93 -6.91
N CYS A 36 -10.39 -10.21 -6.03
CA CYS A 36 -10.44 -10.42 -4.59
C CYS A 36 -11.89 -10.33 -4.08
N PRO A 37 -12.31 -11.18 -3.13
CA PRO A 37 -13.65 -11.12 -2.55
C PRO A 37 -13.95 -9.77 -1.89
N GLY A 38 -15.23 -9.38 -1.91
CA GLY A 38 -15.69 -8.14 -1.26
C GLY A 38 -15.55 -6.88 -2.13
N GLN A 39 -15.43 -7.02 -3.45
CA GLN A 39 -15.46 -5.87 -4.34
C GLN A 39 -16.72 -5.02 -4.14
N PHE A 40 -16.53 -3.70 -4.12
CA PHE A 40 -17.58 -2.71 -3.93
C PHE A 40 -17.45 -1.55 -4.92
N SER A 41 -18.46 -0.69 -4.93
CA SER A 41 -18.51 0.57 -5.66
C SER A 41 -19.01 1.69 -4.77
N VAL A 42 -18.57 2.90 -5.07
CA VAL A 42 -18.93 4.14 -4.37
C VAL A 42 -19.38 5.19 -5.39
N PRO A 43 -20.31 6.10 -5.03
CA PRO A 43 -21.02 6.18 -3.75
C PRO A 43 -22.19 5.17 -3.62
N VAL A 44 -22.51 4.43 -4.68
CA VAL A 44 -23.63 3.49 -4.74
C VAL A 44 -23.16 2.08 -5.12
N PRO A 45 -23.80 1.01 -4.61
CA PRO A 45 -23.45 -0.37 -4.92
C PRO A 45 -23.95 -0.75 -6.32
N LEU A 46 -23.12 -0.48 -7.33
CA LEU A 46 -23.30 -0.90 -8.71
C LEU A 46 -22.67 -2.28 -8.97
N PRO A 47 -23.27 -3.09 -9.85
CA PRO A 47 -22.65 -4.30 -10.41
C PRO A 47 -21.30 -3.98 -11.04
N LEU A 48 -20.34 -4.92 -10.94
CA LEU A 48 -18.99 -4.73 -11.48
C LEU A 48 -18.96 -4.54 -12.99
N GLU A 49 -19.96 -5.07 -13.73
CA GLU A 49 -20.07 -4.84 -15.17
C GLU A 49 -20.13 -3.34 -15.51
N PHE A 50 -20.79 -2.55 -14.65
CA PHE A 50 -20.96 -1.12 -14.87
C PHE A 50 -19.67 -0.34 -14.61
N LEU A 51 -18.70 -0.98 -13.95
CA LEU A 51 -17.34 -0.47 -13.74
C LEU A 51 -16.37 -0.95 -14.84
N GLY A 52 -16.88 -1.62 -15.88
CA GLY A 52 -16.09 -2.09 -17.03
C GLY A 52 -15.53 -3.50 -16.89
N PHE A 53 -15.98 -4.29 -15.91
CA PHE A 53 -15.59 -5.69 -15.77
C PHE A 53 -16.37 -6.56 -16.76
N PRO A 54 -15.76 -7.59 -17.37
CA PRO A 54 -16.42 -8.43 -18.37
C PRO A 54 -17.25 -9.55 -17.71
N PRO A 55 -18.60 -9.49 -17.72
CA PRO A 55 -19.46 -10.41 -16.95
C PRO A 55 -19.27 -11.88 -17.28
N ASP A 56 -18.98 -12.18 -18.54
CA ASP A 56 -18.88 -13.54 -19.09
C ASP A 56 -17.61 -14.28 -18.65
N ARG A 57 -16.59 -13.56 -18.17
CA ARG A 57 -15.29 -14.10 -17.76
C ARG A 57 -14.77 -13.51 -16.45
N LEU A 58 -15.66 -12.90 -15.67
CA LEU A 58 -15.38 -12.41 -14.33
C LEU A 58 -15.58 -13.53 -13.30
N ARG A 59 -14.57 -13.73 -12.45
CA ARG A 59 -14.55 -14.71 -11.36
C ARG A 59 -14.15 -14.02 -10.07
N VAL A 60 -14.72 -14.46 -8.95
CA VAL A 60 -14.28 -14.06 -7.62
C VAL A 60 -13.34 -15.14 -7.10
N LEU A 61 -12.18 -14.74 -6.58
CA LEU A 61 -11.24 -15.66 -5.95
C LEU A 61 -11.89 -16.33 -4.74
N PRO A 62 -11.86 -17.67 -4.64
CA PRO A 62 -12.28 -18.36 -3.44
C PRO A 62 -11.33 -18.05 -2.28
N SER A 63 -11.78 -18.23 -1.04
CA SER A 63 -10.92 -18.05 0.14
C SER A 63 -9.93 -19.21 0.33
N ASP A 64 -10.25 -20.37 -0.22
CA ASP A 64 -9.43 -21.59 -0.14
C ASP A 64 -8.69 -21.82 -1.47
N PRO A 65 -7.34 -21.90 -1.48
CA PRO A 65 -6.56 -22.23 -2.68
C PRO A 65 -6.84 -23.64 -3.23
N GLU A 66 -7.38 -24.55 -2.43
CA GLU A 66 -7.75 -25.90 -2.86
C GLU A 66 -9.15 -25.98 -3.48
N ASP A 67 -9.87 -24.86 -3.60
CA ASP A 67 -11.19 -24.83 -4.22
C ASP A 67 -11.14 -25.31 -5.69
N PRO A 68 -12.05 -26.21 -6.12
CA PRO A 68 -12.07 -26.75 -7.48
C PRO A 68 -12.23 -25.70 -8.60
N SER A 69 -12.72 -24.50 -8.28
CA SER A 69 -12.85 -23.40 -9.22
C SER A 69 -11.51 -22.75 -9.56
N VAL A 70 -10.48 -22.86 -8.71
CA VAL A 70 -9.14 -22.33 -8.98
C VAL A 70 -8.56 -23.02 -10.22
N PRO A 71 -8.03 -22.26 -11.20
CA PRO A 71 -7.50 -22.81 -12.44
C PRO A 71 -6.47 -23.92 -12.21
N ALA A 72 -6.61 -25.03 -12.93
CA ALA A 72 -5.74 -26.20 -12.77
C ALA A 72 -4.28 -25.91 -13.17
N ASP A 73 -4.09 -25.02 -14.14
CA ASP A 73 -2.78 -24.58 -14.60
C ASP A 73 -2.04 -23.72 -13.56
N TRP A 74 -2.75 -22.96 -12.71
CA TRP A 74 -2.13 -22.26 -11.58
C TRP A 74 -1.41 -23.24 -10.65
N ARG A 75 -2.08 -24.36 -10.30
CA ARG A 75 -1.47 -25.42 -9.49
C ARG A 75 -0.29 -26.09 -10.21
N GLN A 76 -0.41 -26.34 -11.52
CA GLN A 76 0.67 -26.93 -12.33
C GLN A 76 1.91 -26.02 -12.39
N GLU A 77 1.70 -24.71 -12.47
CA GLU A 77 2.77 -23.70 -12.48
C GLU A 77 3.30 -23.35 -11.07
N GLY A 78 2.72 -23.95 -10.02
CA GLY A 78 3.11 -23.71 -8.63
C GLY A 78 2.73 -22.32 -8.13
N LEU A 79 1.61 -21.77 -8.60
CA LEU A 79 0.97 -20.58 -8.06
C LEU A 79 0.06 -20.96 -6.88
N ASP A 80 0.30 -20.35 -5.73
CA ASP A 80 -0.52 -20.44 -4.52
C ASP A 80 -0.96 -19.04 -4.11
N PHE A 81 -1.97 -18.92 -3.24
CA PHE A 81 -2.43 -17.63 -2.74
C PHE A 81 -3.02 -17.71 -1.33
N ARG A 82 -3.04 -16.58 -0.62
CA ARG A 82 -3.74 -16.41 0.66
C ARG A 82 -4.59 -15.16 0.61
N VAL A 83 -5.77 -15.22 1.22
CA VAL A 83 -6.73 -14.11 1.22
C VAL A 83 -6.86 -13.54 2.62
N LEU A 84 -6.62 -12.23 2.77
CA LEU A 84 -7.02 -11.47 3.95
C LEU A 84 -8.33 -10.74 3.64
N GLY A 85 -9.31 -10.93 4.52
CA GLY A 85 -10.59 -10.20 4.45
C GLY A 85 -11.63 -10.81 3.49
N PRO A 86 -12.69 -10.06 3.17
CA PRO A 86 -12.89 -8.65 3.50
C PRO A 86 -13.12 -8.40 5.01
N ILE A 87 -12.32 -7.48 5.56
CA ILE A 87 -12.48 -6.88 6.90
C ILE A 87 -13.01 -5.44 6.75
N GLY A 88 -13.61 -4.87 7.81
CA GLY A 88 -14.16 -3.50 7.73
C GLY A 88 -15.42 -3.39 6.84
N LYS A 89 -16.37 -4.31 6.99
CA LYS A 89 -17.53 -4.49 6.08
C LYS A 89 -18.53 -3.32 6.02
N ASP A 90 -18.37 -2.29 6.85
CA ASP A 90 -19.22 -1.09 6.80
C ASP A 90 -18.62 -0.03 5.86
N LEU A 91 -19.42 0.48 4.91
CA LEU A 91 -19.06 1.57 4.00
C LEU A 91 -18.55 2.83 4.72
N SER A 92 -18.89 3.01 6.00
CA SER A 92 -18.40 4.10 6.86
C SER A 92 -17.00 3.88 7.43
N THR A 93 -16.51 2.64 7.44
CA THR A 93 -15.21 2.25 8.03
C THR A 93 -14.14 1.90 7.01
N GLY A 94 -14.55 1.66 5.75
CA GLY A 94 -13.65 1.28 4.65
C GLY A 94 -13.34 -0.22 4.68
N ALA A 95 -13.76 -0.93 3.63
CA ALA A 95 -13.45 -2.35 3.49
C ALA A 95 -11.99 -2.53 3.05
N PHE A 96 -11.31 -3.49 3.64
CA PHE A 96 -9.99 -3.94 3.21
C PHE A 96 -10.02 -5.43 2.92
N ALA A 97 -9.46 -5.80 1.79
CA ALA A 97 -9.23 -7.18 1.44
C ALA A 97 -8.04 -7.22 0.49
N GLU A 98 -7.15 -8.17 0.68
CA GLU A 98 -5.99 -8.37 -0.16
C GLU A 98 -5.71 -9.87 -0.35
N VAL A 99 -5.36 -10.25 -1.57
CA VAL A 99 -4.86 -11.57 -1.93
C VAL A 99 -3.38 -11.46 -2.24
N VAL A 100 -2.56 -12.15 -1.46
CA VAL A 100 -1.13 -12.31 -1.76
C VAL A 100 -0.94 -13.60 -2.54
N PHE A 101 -0.11 -13.55 -3.58
CA PHE A 101 0.20 -14.69 -4.44
C PHE A 101 1.62 -15.16 -4.21
N TYR A 102 1.87 -16.46 -4.25
CA TYR A 102 3.20 -17.03 -4.17
C TYR A 102 3.52 -17.83 -5.43
N VAL A 103 4.63 -17.48 -6.07
CA VAL A 103 5.15 -18.15 -7.26
C VAL A 103 6.27 -19.08 -6.82
N ARG A 104 5.95 -20.36 -6.54
CA ARG A 104 6.87 -21.31 -5.92
C ARG A 104 8.19 -21.47 -6.68
N ARG A 105 8.13 -21.56 -8.02
CA ARG A 105 9.34 -21.68 -8.86
C ARG A 105 10.30 -20.48 -8.76
N LEU A 106 9.79 -19.32 -8.36
CA LEU A 106 10.56 -18.09 -8.18
C LEU A 106 10.81 -17.77 -6.70
N LYS A 107 10.25 -18.55 -5.77
CA LYS A 107 10.24 -18.26 -4.32
C LYS A 107 9.85 -16.82 -4.01
N THR A 108 8.90 -16.29 -4.80
CA THR A 108 8.53 -14.88 -4.80
C THR A 108 7.07 -14.74 -4.43
N MET A 109 6.78 -13.94 -3.40
CA MET A 109 5.42 -13.51 -3.09
C MET A 109 5.11 -12.16 -3.73
N LEU A 110 3.93 -12.02 -4.30
CA LEU A 110 3.38 -10.77 -4.81
C LEU A 110 2.40 -10.24 -3.76
N ALA A 111 2.59 -8.99 -3.34
CA ALA A 111 1.74 -8.29 -2.40
C ALA A 111 1.34 -6.93 -2.96
N THR A 112 0.24 -6.38 -2.47
CA THR A 112 -0.31 -5.11 -2.96
C THR A 112 -0.07 -4.01 -1.94
N ASP A 113 -0.99 -3.82 -0.99
CA ASP A 113 -1.01 -2.74 -0.03
C ASP A 113 -0.50 -3.19 1.34
N LEU A 114 -0.57 -4.48 1.68
CA LEU A 114 -0.22 -4.99 3.02
C LEU A 114 1.23 -4.73 3.42
N VAL A 115 2.15 -4.72 2.46
CA VAL A 115 3.56 -4.45 2.69
C VAL A 115 4.14 -3.61 1.56
N LEU A 116 5.16 -2.84 1.89
CA LEU A 116 5.95 -2.04 0.95
C LEU A 116 7.41 -1.95 1.40
N SER A 117 8.27 -1.36 0.56
CA SER A 117 9.64 -1.02 0.94
C SER A 117 10.02 0.35 0.39
N VAL A 118 10.30 1.31 1.27
CA VAL A 118 10.62 2.69 0.89
C VAL A 118 12.09 2.79 0.48
N PRO A 119 12.43 3.12 -0.78
CA PRO A 119 13.82 3.32 -1.19
C PRO A 119 14.37 4.62 -0.59
N THR A 120 15.66 4.60 -0.25
CA THR A 120 16.39 5.79 0.18
C THR A 120 16.66 6.75 -0.98
N GLU A 121 16.94 6.19 -2.16
CA GLU A 121 17.18 6.95 -3.38
C GLU A 121 15.90 7.44 -4.01
N VAL A 122 15.97 8.59 -4.67
CA VAL A 122 14.87 9.15 -5.46
C VAL A 122 14.60 8.23 -6.66
N PRO A 123 13.36 7.74 -6.85
CA PRO A 123 13.01 6.97 -8.04
C PRO A 123 13.28 7.75 -9.33
N GLU A 124 13.89 7.10 -10.33
CA GLU A 124 14.30 7.74 -11.58
C GLU A 124 13.14 8.46 -12.31
N ILE A 125 11.94 7.87 -12.29
CA ILE A 125 10.75 8.46 -12.91
C ILE A 125 10.36 9.82 -12.31
N LEU A 126 10.69 10.08 -11.05
CA LEU A 126 10.44 11.38 -10.40
C LEU A 126 11.51 12.42 -10.77
N LEU A 127 12.63 12.01 -11.36
CA LEU A 127 13.66 12.92 -11.86
C LEU A 127 13.34 13.44 -13.27
N GLU A 128 12.46 12.76 -14.02
CA GLU A 128 11.96 13.25 -15.31
C GLU A 128 11.16 14.56 -15.15
N ASP A 129 10.43 14.69 -14.03
CA ASP A 129 9.72 15.90 -13.64
C ASP A 129 9.84 16.13 -12.11
N PRO A 130 10.90 16.84 -11.67
CA PRO A 130 11.21 16.99 -10.25
C PRO A 130 10.34 18.04 -9.55
N ARG A 131 9.27 18.56 -10.17
CA ARG A 131 8.43 19.62 -9.57
C ARG A 131 7.85 19.21 -8.23
N ALA A 132 7.35 17.98 -8.10
CA ALA A 132 6.83 17.47 -6.84
C ALA A 132 7.94 17.35 -5.78
N LEU A 133 9.12 16.86 -6.16
CA LEU A 133 10.28 16.76 -5.26
C LEU A 133 10.69 18.16 -4.75
N ALA A 134 10.86 19.11 -5.67
CA ALA A 134 11.24 20.48 -5.34
C ALA A 134 10.16 21.19 -4.50
N PHE A 135 8.88 20.89 -4.72
CA PHE A 135 7.78 21.39 -3.91
C PHE A 135 7.87 20.88 -2.46
N HIS A 136 8.01 19.56 -2.26
CA HIS A 136 8.07 18.96 -0.93
C HIS A 136 9.40 19.23 -0.18
N ALA A 137 10.48 19.57 -0.90
CA ALA A 137 11.77 19.90 -0.30
C ALA A 137 11.79 21.25 0.45
N ARG A 138 10.87 22.16 0.12
CA ARG A 138 10.81 23.51 0.69
C ARG A 138 10.39 23.48 2.16
N ASP A 139 11.07 24.28 2.99
CA ASP A 139 10.73 24.45 4.41
C ASP A 139 9.59 25.45 4.65
N GLY A 140 9.13 26.11 3.59
CA GLY A 140 8.03 27.07 3.68
C GLY A 140 7.78 27.81 2.36
N PRO A 141 6.73 28.64 2.30
CA PRO A 141 6.31 29.35 1.08
C PRO A 141 7.35 30.38 0.59
N LEU A 142 8.15 30.94 1.50
CA LEU A 142 9.17 31.94 1.16
C LEU A 142 10.50 31.32 0.72
N ALA A 143 10.68 30.01 0.95
CA ALA A 143 11.87 29.29 0.55
C ALA A 143 11.97 29.25 -0.98
N PRO A 144 13.15 29.56 -1.56
CA PRO A 144 13.36 29.45 -3.00
C PRO A 144 13.24 27.99 -3.44
N VAL A 145 13.01 27.81 -4.75
CA VAL A 145 13.06 26.48 -5.36
C VAL A 145 14.53 26.07 -5.47
N ASP A 146 14.86 24.91 -4.88
CA ASP A 146 16.17 24.27 -5.04
C ASP A 146 15.98 22.89 -5.68
N THR A 147 16.73 22.64 -6.75
CA THR A 147 16.73 21.38 -7.51
C THR A 147 18.07 20.64 -7.41
N SER A 148 18.91 21.02 -6.44
CA SER A 148 20.11 20.27 -6.10
C SER A 148 19.77 18.81 -5.75
N PRO A 149 20.67 17.84 -5.98
CA PRO A 149 20.42 16.44 -5.63
C PRO A 149 20.03 16.23 -4.16
N ALA A 150 20.63 17.00 -3.25
CA ALA A 150 20.29 16.97 -1.82
C ALA A 150 18.87 17.49 -1.55
N SER A 151 18.44 18.56 -2.22
CA SER A 151 17.07 19.08 -2.12
C SER A 151 16.04 18.09 -2.67
N LEU A 152 16.31 17.49 -3.82
CA LEU A 152 15.41 16.49 -4.40
C LEU A 152 15.29 15.24 -3.52
N ALA A 153 16.39 14.77 -2.93
CA ALA A 153 16.38 13.69 -1.95
C ALA A 153 15.52 14.06 -0.72
N LYS A 154 15.69 15.27 -0.17
CA LYS A 154 14.84 15.79 0.92
C LYS A 154 13.36 15.80 0.53
N GLY A 155 13.04 16.25 -0.67
CA GLY A 155 11.68 16.23 -1.22
C GLY A 155 11.08 14.83 -1.30
N TRP A 156 11.84 13.86 -1.78
CA TRP A 156 11.43 12.45 -1.84
C TRP A 156 11.10 11.88 -0.46
N GLN A 157 11.99 12.10 0.52
CA GLN A 157 11.79 11.60 1.88
C GLN A 157 10.51 12.17 2.50
N ARG A 158 10.27 13.46 2.28
CA ARG A 158 9.06 14.16 2.72
C ARG A 158 7.79 13.68 2.02
N ILE A 159 7.85 13.36 0.72
CA ILE A 159 6.74 12.71 0.01
C ILE A 159 6.41 11.35 0.64
N CYS A 160 7.42 10.54 0.96
CA CYS A 160 7.20 9.23 1.59
C CYS A 160 6.51 9.37 2.95
N ILE A 161 6.96 10.31 3.79
CA ILE A 161 6.32 10.62 5.07
C ILE A 161 4.87 11.06 4.83
N PHE A 162 4.65 12.04 3.96
CA PHE A 162 3.31 12.55 3.66
C PHE A 162 2.35 11.47 3.16
N ALA A 163 2.83 10.58 2.28
CA ALA A 163 2.01 9.52 1.70
C ALA A 163 1.67 8.39 2.69
N LEU A 164 2.59 8.07 3.62
CA LEU A 164 2.48 6.90 4.49
C LEU A 164 1.97 7.22 5.90
N LEU A 165 2.09 8.48 6.33
CA LEU A 165 1.83 8.90 7.70
C LEU A 165 0.79 10.03 7.69
N PHE A 166 -0.49 9.66 7.70
CA PHE A 166 -1.60 10.62 7.70
C PHE A 166 -1.78 11.20 9.13
N ARG A 167 -1.32 12.44 9.36
CA ARG A 167 -1.28 13.14 10.67
C ARG A 167 -0.42 12.46 11.73
N THR A 168 0.90 12.58 11.61
CA THR A 168 1.83 12.03 12.59
C THR A 168 2.64 13.10 13.31
N SER A 169 3.44 12.68 14.29
CA SER A 169 4.45 13.52 14.95
C SER A 169 5.44 14.17 13.99
N ALA A 170 5.48 13.77 12.71
CA ALA A 170 6.32 14.37 11.69
C ALA A 170 5.65 15.50 10.90
N ILE A 171 4.32 15.65 10.96
CA ILE A 171 3.55 16.59 10.14
C ILE A 171 2.75 17.55 11.03
N GLU A 172 2.96 18.85 10.86
CA GLU A 172 2.14 19.91 11.46
C GLU A 172 1.15 20.45 10.43
N VAL A 173 -0.14 20.31 10.75
CA VAL A 173 -1.22 20.91 9.96
C VAL A 173 -1.28 22.39 10.32
N GLN A 174 -0.99 23.26 9.34
CA GLN A 174 -1.12 24.70 9.50
C GLN A 174 -2.59 25.11 9.71
N SER A 175 -2.83 26.22 10.40
CA SER A 175 -4.18 26.80 10.42
C SER A 175 -4.56 27.27 9.01
N ALA A 176 -5.86 27.24 8.67
CA ALA A 176 -6.34 27.71 7.37
C ALA A 176 -5.94 29.16 7.07
N SER A 177 -5.83 30.01 8.11
CA SER A 177 -5.43 31.41 7.95
C SER A 177 -3.95 31.57 7.61
N GLU A 178 -3.09 30.72 8.16
CA GLU A 178 -1.65 30.69 7.86
C GLU A 178 -1.44 30.18 6.45
N ALA A 179 -2.07 29.06 6.10
CA ALA A 179 -1.90 28.43 4.80
C ALA A 179 -2.34 29.35 3.63
N VAL A 180 -3.37 30.17 3.82
CA VAL A 180 -3.77 31.19 2.83
C VAL A 180 -2.76 32.33 2.72
N ARG A 181 -2.24 32.85 3.85
CA ARG A 181 -1.20 33.90 3.82
C ARG A 181 0.07 33.39 3.14
N ASP A 182 0.47 32.18 3.48
CA ASP A 182 1.63 31.49 2.95
C ASP A 182 1.51 31.26 1.45
N ALA A 183 0.34 30.81 0.97
CA ALA A 183 0.08 30.64 -0.46
C ALA A 183 0.25 31.95 -1.25
N LEU A 184 -0.33 33.06 -0.75
CA LEU A 184 -0.23 34.38 -1.39
C LEU A 184 1.22 34.92 -1.41
N ALA A 185 2.02 34.57 -0.40
CA ALA A 185 3.41 34.99 -0.31
C ALA A 185 4.40 34.04 -1.01
N SER A 186 3.91 32.92 -1.56
CA SER A 186 4.75 31.86 -2.09
C SER A 186 5.59 32.35 -3.27
N LYS A 187 6.89 32.01 -3.25
CA LYS A 187 7.81 32.33 -4.34
C LYS A 187 7.78 31.35 -5.51
N ALA A 188 6.96 30.31 -5.43
CA ALA A 188 6.82 29.30 -6.48
C ALA A 188 5.39 28.74 -6.56
N PRO A 189 4.39 29.60 -6.83
CA PRO A 189 2.99 29.17 -6.92
C PRO A 189 2.73 28.17 -8.07
N GLU A 190 3.59 28.15 -9.07
CA GLU A 190 3.52 27.28 -10.25
C GLU A 190 3.90 25.81 -9.98
N LEU A 191 4.56 25.51 -8.85
CA LEU A 191 4.97 24.15 -8.52
C LEU A 191 3.84 23.27 -7.99
N GLY A 192 2.72 23.85 -7.56
CA GLY A 192 1.58 23.10 -7.05
C GLY A 192 0.68 23.94 -6.15
N TRP A 193 -0.63 23.68 -6.23
CA TRP A 193 -1.66 24.25 -5.35
C TRP A 193 -1.63 25.79 -5.21
N ALA A 194 -1.18 26.50 -6.25
CA ALA A 194 -1.06 27.97 -6.25
C ALA A 194 -0.24 28.52 -5.06
N GLY A 195 0.78 27.78 -4.63
CA GLY A 195 1.69 28.19 -3.55
C GLY A 195 1.31 27.66 -2.17
N PHE A 196 0.18 26.99 -2.05
CA PHE A 196 -0.24 26.31 -0.82
C PHE A 196 0.68 25.14 -0.50
N LEU A 197 1.24 25.11 0.71
CA LEU A 197 1.94 23.95 1.25
C LEU A 197 0.99 23.20 2.18
N PRO A 198 0.75 21.90 1.97
CA PRO A 198 -0.29 21.18 2.70
C PRO A 198 0.01 21.01 4.19
N CYS A 199 1.29 21.07 4.57
CA CYS A 199 1.74 20.88 5.93
C CYS A 199 3.19 21.32 6.12
N ASN A 200 3.56 21.60 7.37
CA ASN A 200 4.96 21.73 7.78
C ASN A 200 5.49 20.38 8.27
N TYR A 201 6.80 20.15 8.14
CA TYR A 201 7.47 18.98 8.71
C TYR A 201 8.12 19.37 10.05
N ARG A 202 7.99 18.55 11.09
CA ARG A 202 8.61 18.79 12.41
C ARG A 202 10.12 18.55 12.35
N GLU A 203 10.87 19.06 13.32
CA GLU A 203 12.35 18.97 13.35
C GLU A 203 12.93 17.54 13.28
N GLN A 204 12.16 16.49 13.58
CA GLN A 204 12.60 15.09 13.61
C GLN A 204 12.03 14.24 12.46
N TRP A 205 11.77 14.88 11.31
CA TRP A 205 11.19 14.20 10.16
C TRP A 205 12.21 13.23 9.52
N GLU A 206 13.51 13.53 9.59
CA GLU A 206 14.59 12.67 9.09
C GLU A 206 14.59 11.31 9.80
N GLU A 207 14.47 11.27 11.13
CA GLU A 207 14.39 10.01 11.89
C GLU A 207 13.15 9.20 11.51
N THR A 208 12.05 9.89 11.21
CA THR A 208 10.81 9.26 10.72
C THR A 208 11.04 8.60 9.37
N PHE A 209 11.73 9.26 8.43
CA PHE A 209 12.09 8.64 7.16
C PHE A 209 13.04 7.45 7.34
N GLN A 210 14.02 7.55 8.25
CA GLN A 210 14.93 6.44 8.54
C GLN A 210 14.19 5.22 9.11
N ALA A 211 13.13 5.44 9.90
CA ALA A 211 12.26 4.35 10.36
C ALA A 211 11.48 3.70 9.21
N LEU A 212 10.90 4.51 8.30
CA LEU A 212 10.15 4.03 7.13
C LEU A 212 11.01 3.25 6.12
N SER A 213 12.25 3.70 5.89
CA SER A 213 13.20 3.06 4.96
C SER A 213 13.94 1.85 5.55
N GLY A 214 13.67 1.50 6.81
CA GLY A 214 14.33 0.39 7.49
C GLY A 214 15.82 0.63 7.75
N ARG A 215 16.21 1.88 8.06
CA ARG A 215 17.60 2.31 8.35
C ARG A 215 18.60 2.01 7.22
N GLY A 216 18.20 2.23 5.97
CA GLY A 216 19.07 2.13 4.80
C GLY A 216 19.27 0.72 4.23
N GLN A 217 18.53 -0.28 4.72
CA GLN A 217 18.56 -1.65 4.18
C GLN A 217 17.33 -2.03 3.34
N GLY A 218 16.40 -1.09 3.08
CA GLY A 218 15.19 -1.39 2.31
C GLY A 218 14.34 -2.45 3.02
N GLY A 219 13.94 -2.14 4.26
CA GLY A 219 13.15 -3.06 5.07
C GLY A 219 11.74 -3.24 4.50
N LEU A 220 11.22 -4.46 4.58
CA LEU A 220 9.79 -4.71 4.40
C LEU A 220 9.02 -4.05 5.55
N LEU A 221 7.95 -3.34 5.23
CA LEU A 221 7.17 -2.57 6.20
C LEU A 221 5.68 -2.71 5.90
N VAL A 222 4.87 -2.90 6.94
CA VAL A 222 3.42 -2.71 6.85
C VAL A 222 3.14 -1.21 6.84
N PRO A 223 2.41 -0.65 5.85
CA PRO A 223 2.20 0.78 5.77
C PRO A 223 1.57 1.32 7.07
N PRO A 224 2.08 2.41 7.65
CA PRO A 224 1.59 2.89 8.94
C PRO A 224 0.14 3.35 8.85
N ILE A 225 -0.25 3.97 7.73
CA ILE A 225 -1.64 4.35 7.46
C ILE A 225 -2.62 3.16 7.54
N LEU A 226 -2.25 1.98 7.01
CA LEU A 226 -3.08 0.78 7.11
C LEU A 226 -3.09 0.23 8.54
N SER A 227 -1.92 0.25 9.17
CA SER A 227 -1.75 -0.19 10.56
C SER A 227 -2.64 0.60 11.51
N GLU A 228 -2.71 1.92 11.36
CA GLU A 228 -3.46 2.82 12.25
C GLU A 228 -4.96 2.88 11.92
N LEU A 229 -5.34 2.87 10.64
CA LEU A 229 -6.73 3.13 10.24
C LEU A 229 -7.57 1.87 10.08
N VAL A 230 -6.96 0.72 9.81
CA VAL A 230 -7.71 -0.49 9.41
C VAL A 230 -7.25 -1.73 10.18
N LEU A 231 -5.99 -2.14 10.02
CA LEU A 231 -5.52 -3.47 10.43
C LEU A 231 -5.54 -3.65 11.95
N ASN A 232 -5.26 -2.60 12.72
CA ASN A 232 -5.30 -2.63 14.19
C ASN A 232 -6.63 -3.11 14.79
N ARG A 233 -7.75 -2.93 14.08
CA ARG A 233 -9.10 -3.32 14.54
C ARG A 233 -9.36 -4.82 14.42
N TYR A 234 -8.55 -5.53 13.63
CA TYR A 234 -8.77 -6.92 13.24
C TYR A 234 -7.54 -7.81 13.48
N LEU A 235 -6.63 -7.37 14.37
CA LEU A 235 -5.34 -8.03 14.60
C LEU A 235 -5.50 -9.50 14.99
N SER A 236 -6.25 -9.78 16.06
CA SER A 236 -6.39 -11.13 16.60
C SER A 236 -7.30 -12.03 15.75
N SER A 237 -8.29 -11.45 15.07
CA SER A 237 -9.33 -12.19 14.36
C SER A 237 -8.94 -12.56 12.94
N ASP A 238 -8.24 -11.67 12.23
CA ASP A 238 -8.02 -11.82 10.79
C ASP A 238 -6.54 -11.62 10.42
N VAL A 239 -5.90 -10.55 10.88
CA VAL A 239 -4.56 -10.16 10.40
C VAL A 239 -3.48 -11.14 10.86
N TRP A 240 -3.36 -11.43 12.16
CA TRP A 240 -2.34 -12.37 12.65
C TRP A 240 -2.53 -13.80 12.14
N PRO A 241 -3.75 -14.38 12.15
CA PRO A 241 -3.98 -15.68 11.53
C PRO A 241 -3.56 -15.72 10.05
N PHE A 242 -3.86 -14.67 9.30
CA PHE A 242 -3.43 -14.54 7.91
C PHE A 242 -1.89 -14.48 7.78
N VAL A 243 -1.23 -13.62 8.57
CA VAL A 243 0.24 -13.46 8.57
C VAL A 243 0.93 -14.79 8.85
N GLU A 244 0.47 -15.53 9.85
CA GLU A 244 1.00 -16.86 10.17
C GLU A 244 0.70 -17.87 9.06
N SER A 245 -0.51 -17.86 8.49
CA SER A 245 -0.87 -18.77 7.39
C SER A 245 0.02 -18.60 6.16
N VAL A 246 0.43 -17.36 5.84
CA VAL A 246 1.37 -17.03 4.75
C VAL A 246 2.76 -17.59 5.08
N ALA A 247 3.25 -17.31 6.28
CA ALA A 247 4.59 -17.69 6.68
C ALA A 247 4.76 -19.21 6.87
N GLU A 248 3.72 -19.90 7.31
CA GLU A 248 3.68 -21.36 7.44
C GLU A 248 3.54 -22.06 6.08
N ALA A 249 2.74 -21.49 5.16
CA ALA A 249 2.54 -22.05 3.84
C ALA A 249 3.79 -21.95 2.95
N TRP A 250 4.53 -20.84 3.07
CA TRP A 250 5.64 -20.49 2.17
C TRP A 250 6.96 -20.30 2.94
N PRO A 251 7.45 -21.34 3.65
CA PRO A 251 8.67 -21.24 4.45
C PRO A 251 9.94 -21.07 3.60
N ASP A 252 9.87 -21.40 2.30
CA ASP A 252 10.97 -21.28 1.33
C ASP A 252 10.95 -19.95 0.56
N MET A 253 10.09 -18.99 0.94
CA MET A 253 10.04 -17.65 0.36
C MET A 253 11.38 -16.92 0.55
N GLU A 254 11.88 -16.31 -0.53
CA GLU A 254 13.15 -15.57 -0.54
C GLU A 254 12.98 -14.11 -0.98
N GLN A 255 11.84 -13.79 -1.60
CA GLN A 255 11.58 -12.48 -2.19
C GLN A 255 10.10 -12.08 -2.08
N ILE A 256 9.86 -10.78 -1.89
CA ILE A 256 8.54 -10.17 -1.95
C ILE A 256 8.56 -9.04 -2.98
N VAL A 257 7.54 -8.98 -3.83
CA VAL A 257 7.29 -7.90 -4.80
C VAL A 257 6.03 -7.17 -4.33
N PRO A 258 6.17 -6.05 -3.60
CA PRO A 258 5.05 -5.17 -3.29
C PRO A 258 4.63 -4.37 -4.54
N ALA A 259 3.39 -3.89 -4.57
CA ALA A 259 2.91 -2.98 -5.63
C ALA A 259 3.45 -1.55 -5.46
N HIS A 260 3.84 -1.17 -4.25
CA HIS A 260 4.27 0.19 -3.91
C HIS A 260 5.77 0.27 -3.61
N PHE A 261 6.39 1.34 -4.11
CA PHE A 261 7.80 1.69 -3.88
C PHE A 261 8.81 0.68 -4.45
N ALA A 262 9.82 0.28 -3.67
CA ALA A 262 10.92 -0.55 -4.15
C ALA A 262 10.49 -2.01 -4.27
N ALA A 263 10.75 -2.59 -5.44
CA ALA A 263 10.57 -4.00 -5.72
C ALA A 263 11.63 -4.47 -6.73
N PRO A 264 12.09 -5.73 -6.65
CA PRO A 264 11.79 -6.70 -5.60
C PRO A 264 12.51 -6.42 -4.27
N VAL A 265 11.96 -6.95 -3.18
CA VAL A 265 12.53 -6.90 -1.83
C VAL A 265 13.02 -8.29 -1.44
N ARG A 266 14.28 -8.42 -1.01
CA ARG A 266 14.81 -9.68 -0.48
C ARG A 266 14.29 -9.88 0.95
N ALA A 267 13.25 -10.68 1.08
CA ALA A 267 12.54 -10.94 2.33
C ALA A 267 11.88 -12.33 2.26
N GLY A 268 12.06 -13.13 3.31
CA GLY A 268 11.42 -14.43 3.46
C GLY A 268 10.29 -14.41 4.48
N ALA A 269 9.84 -15.61 4.87
CA ALA A 269 8.73 -15.78 5.81
C ALA A 269 9.00 -15.11 7.17
N GLN A 270 10.26 -15.04 7.60
CA GLN A 270 10.64 -14.41 8.86
C GLN A 270 10.58 -12.88 8.76
N GLU A 271 11.13 -12.28 7.71
CA GLU A 271 11.04 -10.84 7.46
C GLU A 271 9.60 -10.38 7.26
N TRP A 272 8.75 -11.21 6.65
CA TRP A 272 7.30 -11.01 6.59
C TRP A 272 6.71 -10.90 8.00
N ARG A 273 6.92 -11.89 8.88
CA ARG A 273 6.45 -11.83 10.28
C ARG A 273 6.99 -10.60 11.01
N ASP A 274 8.27 -10.30 10.84
CA ASP A 274 8.93 -9.21 11.56
C ASP A 274 8.43 -7.83 11.12
N ALA A 275 7.98 -7.67 9.86
CA ALA A 275 7.31 -6.45 9.42
C ALA A 275 6.02 -6.21 10.21
N PHE A 276 5.20 -7.24 10.41
CA PHE A 276 3.97 -7.15 11.21
C PHE A 276 4.25 -7.00 12.71
N ARG A 277 5.27 -7.69 13.25
CA ARG A 277 5.68 -7.51 14.66
C ARG A 277 6.16 -6.09 14.93
N ARG A 278 6.90 -5.49 13.98
CA ARG A 278 7.34 -4.10 14.10
C ARG A 278 6.17 -3.13 14.10
N ALA A 279 5.13 -3.41 13.30
CA ALA A 279 3.95 -2.56 13.21
C ALA A 279 3.00 -2.68 14.41
N PHE A 280 2.83 -3.89 14.97
CA PHE A 280 1.77 -4.17 15.94
C PHE A 280 2.25 -4.75 17.29
N GLY A 281 3.53 -5.06 17.45
CA GLY A 281 4.06 -5.83 18.58
C GLY A 281 3.87 -7.34 18.41
N GLU A 282 4.04 -8.09 19.50
CA GLU A 282 3.80 -9.54 19.50
C GLU A 282 2.32 -9.88 19.28
N PRO A 283 2.01 -11.03 18.67
CA PRO A 283 0.63 -11.44 18.45
C PRO A 283 -0.12 -11.51 19.80
N PRO A 284 -1.33 -10.93 19.88
CA PRO A 284 -2.10 -10.94 21.11
C PRO A 284 -2.43 -12.38 21.51
N SER A 285 -2.22 -12.71 22.79
CA SER A 285 -2.45 -14.05 23.32
C SER A 285 -3.95 -14.38 23.36
N SER A 286 -4.46 -15.04 22.33
CA SER A 286 -5.85 -15.53 22.13
C SER A 286 -6.95 -14.45 22.20
N PRO A 287 -8.11 -14.64 21.54
CA PRO A 287 -9.17 -13.64 21.51
C PRO A 287 -9.90 -13.61 22.87
N GLY A 288 -9.40 -12.80 23.79
CA GLY A 288 -10.19 -12.35 24.93
C GLY A 288 -11.37 -11.51 24.42
N PRO A 289 -12.60 -11.69 24.93
CA PRO A 289 -13.71 -10.86 24.53
C PRO A 289 -13.45 -9.45 25.07
N PHE A 290 -13.45 -8.46 24.18
CA PHE A 290 -13.26 -7.02 24.47
C PHE A 290 -11.84 -6.60 24.86
N GLY A 291 -11.07 -6.16 23.85
CA GLY A 291 -9.81 -5.44 24.01
C GLY A 291 -9.88 -4.03 23.39
N LEU A 292 -10.84 -3.19 23.81
CA LEU A 292 -10.70 -1.74 23.64
C LEU A 292 -9.71 -1.24 24.71
N GLN A 293 -8.42 -1.29 24.39
CA GLN A 293 -7.42 -0.45 25.04
C GLN A 293 -6.53 0.16 23.96
N LEU A 294 -6.98 1.29 23.42
CA LEU A 294 -6.05 2.26 22.85
C LEU A 294 -5.23 2.83 24.01
N PRO A 295 -3.88 2.81 23.98
CA PRO A 295 -3.12 3.70 24.82
C PRO A 295 -3.47 5.14 24.40
N SER A 296 -4.11 5.85 25.32
CA SER A 296 -4.41 7.28 25.19
C SER A 296 -3.12 8.09 25.16
N PHE A 297 -2.66 8.45 23.97
CA PHE A 297 -1.80 9.61 23.77
C PHE A 297 -2.31 10.39 22.55
N LEU A 298 -3.36 11.17 22.79
CA LEU A 298 -3.80 12.27 21.94
C LEU A 298 -3.85 13.51 22.82
N TRP A 299 -2.77 14.31 22.76
CA TRP A 299 -2.73 15.78 22.68
C TRP A 299 -1.36 16.17 22.15
#